data_AF-G3HN66-F1
#
_entry.id   AF-G3HN66-F1
#
_cell.length_a   1.000
_cell.length_b   1.000
_cell.length_c   1.000
_cell.angle_alpha   90.00
_cell.angle_beta   90.00
_cell.angle_gamma   90.00
#
_symmetry.space_group_name_H-M   'P 1'
#
loop_
_entity.id
_entity.type
_entity.pdbx_description
1 polymer ?
#
loop_
_entity_poly.entity_id
_entity_poly.type
_entity_poly.pdbx_seq_one_letter_code
_entity_poly.pdbx_strand_id
1 'polypeptide(L)'
;MSPNETLFLESTNKIYKDDISNSSFVNFQIWDFPGQMDFFDPTFDYEMIFRGTGALIYVIDAQDDYMEALTRLHITVSKAYKVNPDMNFEVFIHKVDGLSDDHKIETQRDIHQRANDDLADAGLEKLHLR
;
A
#
# COMPACT_ATOMS: atom_id res chain seq x y z
N MET A 1 -13.11 -1.11 16.57
CA MET A 1 -13.06 -2.58 16.42
C MET A 1 -11.85 -3.07 17.20
N SER A 2 -11.99 -4.15 17.98
CA SER A 2 -10.88 -4.76 18.72
C SER A 2 -10.10 -5.74 17.83
N PRO A 3 -8.82 -6.02 18.12
CA PRO A 3 -8.02 -6.95 17.30
C PRO A 3 -8.59 -8.38 17.20
N ASN A 4 -9.32 -8.85 18.21
CA ASN A 4 -9.93 -10.19 18.14
C ASN A 4 -11.18 -10.23 17.24
N GLU A 5 -11.85 -9.09 17.06
CA GLU A 5 -13.02 -8.98 16.18
C GLU A 5 -12.62 -8.95 14.70
N THR A 6 -11.39 -8.53 14.38
CA THR A 6 -10.91 -8.46 12.98
C THR A 6 -10.75 -9.85 12.35
N LEU A 7 -10.60 -10.91 13.16
CA LEU A 7 -10.51 -12.29 12.68
C LEU A 7 -11.80 -12.78 12.00
N PHE A 8 -12.92 -12.10 12.26
CA PHE A 8 -14.23 -12.40 11.69
C PHE A 8 -14.62 -11.45 10.55
N LEU A 9 -13.69 -10.61 10.08
CA LEU A 9 -13.94 -9.77 8.92
C LEU A 9 -14.02 -10.62 7.66
N GLU A 10 -15.08 -10.37 6.89
CA GLU A 10 -15.17 -10.89 5.53
C GLU A 10 -14.16 -10.19 4.63
N SER A 11 -13.66 -10.89 3.62
CA SER A 11 -12.77 -10.29 2.62
C SER A 11 -13.46 -9.13 1.91
N THR A 12 -12.77 -8.00 1.80
CA THR A 12 -13.23 -6.85 1.00
C THR A 12 -13.38 -7.29 -0.46
N ASN A 13 -14.61 -7.30 -0.96
CA ASN A 13 -14.94 -7.71 -2.33
C ASN A 13 -15.24 -6.54 -3.28
N LYS A 14 -15.34 -5.33 -2.72
CA LYS A 14 -15.62 -4.08 -3.42
C LYS A 14 -14.89 -2.95 -2.72
N ILE A 15 -14.60 -1.89 -3.44
CA ILE A 15 -13.96 -0.72 -2.84
C ILE A 15 -14.88 -0.13 -1.79
N TYR A 16 -14.33 0.03 -0.58
CA TYR A 16 -15.01 0.67 0.52
C TYR A 16 -14.47 2.09 0.69
N LYS A 17 -15.37 3.06 0.84
CA LYS A 17 -15.01 4.47 1.05
C LYS A 17 -15.47 4.87 2.44
N ASP A 18 -14.52 5.26 3.27
CA ASP A 18 -14.81 5.79 4.61
C ASP A 18 -14.52 7.29 4.64
N ASP A 19 -15.50 8.07 5.06
CA ASP A 19 -15.42 9.54 5.12
C ASP A 19 -15.11 9.96 6.56
N ILE A 20 -13.85 10.36 6.79
CA ILE A 20 -13.38 10.84 8.08
C ILE A 20 -13.38 12.37 8.04
N SER A 21 -14.57 12.96 8.15
CA SER A 21 -14.80 14.41 8.19
C SER A 21 -15.46 14.89 9.49
N ASN A 22 -15.59 14.00 10.49
CA ASN A 22 -16.25 14.31 11.78
C ASN A 22 -15.44 15.23 12.72
N SER A 23 -14.26 15.71 12.28
CA SER A 23 -13.41 16.63 13.03
C SER A 23 -12.93 17.77 12.14
N SER A 24 -13.02 19.01 12.63
CA SER A 24 -12.54 20.20 11.91
C SER A 24 -11.03 20.19 11.63
N PHE A 25 -10.26 19.31 12.29
CA PHE A 25 -8.81 19.24 12.16
C PHE A 25 -8.33 18.26 11.11
N VAL A 26 -9.17 17.27 10.76
CA VAL A 26 -8.76 16.14 9.94
C VAL A 26 -9.92 15.78 9.02
N ASN A 27 -9.72 15.99 7.72
CA ASN A 27 -10.71 15.71 6.69
C ASN A 27 -10.03 14.91 5.58
N PHE A 28 -10.22 13.59 5.60
CA PHE A 28 -9.72 12.71 4.55
C PHE A 28 -10.71 11.56 4.28
N GLN A 29 -10.65 11.03 3.07
CA GLN A 29 -11.43 9.86 2.67
C GLN A 29 -10.48 8.67 2.53
N ILE A 30 -10.79 7.57 3.21
CA ILE A 30 -10.06 6.31 3.06
C ILE A 30 -10.72 5.51 1.96
N TRP A 31 -9.91 5.00 1.03
CA TRP A 31 -10.34 4.08 -0.01
C TRP A 31 -9.67 2.74 0.25
N ASP A 32 -10.44 1.76 0.69
CA ASP A 32 -9.98 0.39 0.90
C ASP A 32 -10.22 -0.43 -0.38
N PHE A 33 -9.18 -1.13 -0.84
CA PHE A 33 -9.17 -1.85 -2.11
C PHE A 33 -9.13 -3.36 -1.86
N PRO A 34 -9.88 -4.16 -2.66
CA PRO A 34 -9.77 -5.61 -2.59
C PRO A 34 -8.33 -6.07 -2.91
N GLY A 35 -7.77 -7.00 -2.14
CA GLY A 35 -6.39 -7.50 -2.37
C GLY A 35 -6.20 -8.23 -3.71
N GLN A 36 -7.28 -8.73 -4.31
CA GLN A 36 -7.29 -9.38 -5.62
C GLN A 36 -7.57 -8.40 -6.77
N MET A 37 -7.73 -7.09 -6.48
CA MET A 37 -8.12 -6.14 -7.52
C MET A 37 -7.06 -6.05 -8.60
N ASP A 38 -7.50 -6.12 -9.85
CA ASP A 38 -6.64 -5.92 -11.00
C ASP A 38 -6.58 -4.42 -11.33
N PHE A 39 -5.45 -3.78 -11.00
CA PHE A 39 -5.17 -2.38 -11.39
C PHE A 39 -5.05 -2.19 -12.92
N PHE A 40 -5.17 -3.24 -13.72
CA PHE A 40 -5.26 -3.19 -15.17
C PHE A 40 -6.69 -3.25 -15.70
N ASP A 41 -7.70 -3.37 -14.83
CA ASP A 41 -9.10 -3.35 -15.25
C ASP A 41 -9.49 -1.94 -15.74
N PRO A 42 -9.79 -1.75 -17.04
CA PRO A 42 -10.15 -0.45 -17.60
C PRO A 42 -11.53 0.04 -17.14
N THR A 43 -12.32 -0.80 -16.46
CA THR A 43 -13.58 -0.38 -15.84
C THR A 43 -13.35 0.49 -14.60
N PHE A 44 -12.12 0.51 -14.09
CA PHE A 44 -11.74 1.25 -12.91
C PHE A 44 -10.88 2.48 -13.27
N ASP A 45 -11.40 3.68 -13.03
CA ASP A 45 -10.68 4.93 -13.32
C ASP A 45 -9.66 5.27 -12.23
N TYR A 46 -8.56 4.52 -12.23
CA TYR A 46 -7.43 4.72 -11.30
C TYR A 46 -6.76 6.08 -11.50
N GLU A 47 -6.80 6.67 -12.70
CA GLU A 47 -6.21 8.00 -12.95
C GLU A 47 -6.95 9.08 -12.17
N MET A 48 -8.29 9.09 -12.21
CA MET A 48 -9.09 10.06 -11.46
C MET A 48 -8.87 9.93 -9.95
N ILE A 49 -8.74 8.69 -9.46
CA ILE A 49 -8.53 8.42 -8.04
C ILE A 49 -7.16 8.92 -7.59
N PHE A 50 -6.08 8.54 -8.31
CA PHE A 50 -4.73 8.93 -7.93
C PHE A 50 -4.49 10.44 -8.03
N ARG A 51 -5.15 11.15 -8.96
CA ARG A 51 -5.11 12.62 -8.99
C ARG A 51 -5.70 13.26 -7.74
N GLY A 52 -6.76 12.69 -7.17
CA GLY A 52 -7.42 13.20 -5.97
C GLY A 52 -6.81 12.71 -4.66
N THR A 53 -5.80 11.85 -4.70
CA THR A 53 -5.24 11.17 -3.53
C THR A 53 -3.92 11.82 -3.10
N GLY A 54 -3.78 12.13 -1.81
CA GLY A 54 -2.57 12.72 -1.25
C GLY A 54 -1.51 11.71 -0.78
N ALA A 55 -1.92 10.49 -0.46
CA ALA A 55 -1.03 9.42 -0.02
C ALA A 55 -1.56 8.04 -0.41
N LEU A 56 -0.66 7.15 -0.81
CA LEU A 56 -0.91 5.73 -1.01
C LEU A 56 -0.17 4.95 0.07
N ILE A 57 -0.93 4.15 0.82
CA ILE A 57 -0.41 3.23 1.83
C ILE A 57 -0.50 1.83 1.27
N TYR A 58 0.64 1.17 1.08
CA TYR A 58 0.70 -0.21 0.61
C TYR A 58 1.07 -1.13 1.78
N VAL A 59 0.33 -2.22 1.95
CA VAL A 59 0.52 -3.15 3.07
C VAL A 59 1.12 -4.45 2.57
N ILE A 60 2.28 -4.83 3.11
CA ILE A 60 2.97 -6.09 2.81
C ILE A 60 2.86 -6.99 4.04
N ASP A 61 2.37 -8.21 3.85
CA ASP A 61 2.37 -9.23 4.90
C ASP A 61 3.78 -9.80 5.08
N ALA A 62 4.35 -9.65 6.28
CA ALA A 62 5.70 -10.12 6.58
C ALA A 62 5.79 -11.61 6.88
N GLN A 63 4.66 -12.30 7.08
CA GLN A 63 4.63 -13.73 7.39
C GLN A 63 4.41 -14.60 6.14
N ASP A 64 4.00 -14.01 5.02
CA ASP A 64 3.78 -14.70 3.75
C ASP A 64 4.90 -14.36 2.73
N ASP A 65 4.88 -15.02 1.57
CA ASP A 65 5.80 -14.68 0.47
C ASP A 65 5.49 -13.29 -0.09
N TYR A 66 6.34 -12.31 0.25
CA TYR A 66 6.21 -10.92 -0.15
C TYR A 66 6.78 -10.62 -1.55
N MET A 67 7.32 -11.59 -2.28
CA MET A 67 7.89 -11.33 -3.62
C MET A 67 6.84 -10.88 -4.64
N GLU A 68 5.65 -11.49 -4.61
CA GLU A 68 4.53 -11.04 -5.44
C GLU A 68 4.04 -9.66 -4.99
N ALA A 69 4.00 -9.41 -3.69
CA ALA A 69 3.61 -8.12 -3.12
C ALA A 69 4.56 -6.99 -3.54
N LEU A 70 5.87 -7.23 -3.56
CA LEU A 70 6.88 -6.28 -4.07
C LEU A 70 6.68 -5.97 -5.56
N THR A 71 6.43 -7.01 -6.37
CA THR A 71 6.15 -6.82 -7.80
C THR A 71 4.90 -5.96 -8.02
N ARG A 72 3.84 -6.21 -7.25
CA ARG A 72 2.59 -5.43 -7.30
C ARG A 72 2.76 -4.02 -6.76
N LEU A 73 3.53 -3.83 -5.69
CA LEU A 73 3.92 -2.52 -5.17
C LEU A 73 4.57 -1.69 -6.28
N HIS A 74 5.58 -2.25 -6.96
CA HIS A 74 6.29 -1.58 -8.04
C HIS A 74 5.36 -1.09 -9.15
N ILE A 75 4.47 -1.96 -9.63
CA ILE A 75 3.48 -1.62 -10.67
C ILE A 75 2.55 -0.50 -10.20
N THR A 76 2.08 -0.59 -8.96
CA THR A 76 1.12 0.35 -8.37
C THR A 76 1.74 1.73 -8.19
N VAL A 77 2.92 1.81 -7.56
CA VAL A 77 3.66 3.05 -7.34
C VAL A 77 4.03 3.71 -8.66
N SER A 78 4.53 2.93 -9.63
CA SER A 78 4.90 3.46 -10.95
C SER A 78 3.72 4.10 -11.69
N LYS A 79 2.51 3.52 -11.59
CA LYS A 79 1.30 4.10 -12.19
C LYS A 79 0.85 5.34 -11.44
N ALA A 80 0.76 5.26 -10.11
CA ALA A 80 0.32 6.37 -9.28
C ALA A 80 1.24 7.59 -9.42
N TYR A 81 2.56 7.38 -9.43
CA TYR A 81 3.55 8.46 -9.60
C TYR A 81 3.46 9.13 -10.97
N LYS A 82 3.20 8.38 -12.05
CA LYS A 82 2.97 8.95 -13.39
C LYS A 82 1.76 9.88 -13.42
N VAL A 83 0.74 9.60 -12.61
CA VAL A 83 -0.50 10.37 -12.55
C VAL A 83 -0.38 11.56 -11.60
N ASN A 84 0.23 11.36 -10.44
CA ASN A 84 0.41 12.36 -9.39
C ASN A 84 1.80 12.22 -8.74
N PRO A 85 2.80 12.96 -9.24
CA PRO A 85 4.16 12.93 -8.70
C PRO A 85 4.29 13.45 -7.27
N ASP A 86 3.33 14.25 -6.81
CA ASP A 86 3.32 14.87 -5.46
C ASP A 86 2.68 13.95 -4.40
N MET A 87 2.22 12.75 -4.80
CA MET A 87 1.64 11.76 -3.89
C MET A 87 2.70 11.20 -2.94
N ASN A 88 2.34 11.05 -1.66
CA ASN A 88 3.18 10.34 -0.70
C ASN A 88 3.01 8.83 -0.84
N PHE A 89 4.11 8.07 -0.77
CA PHE A 89 4.10 6.61 -0.84
C PHE A 89 4.66 6.04 0.46
N GLU A 90 3.83 5.28 1.17
CA GLU A 90 4.15 4.68 2.48
C GLU A 90 3.96 3.18 2.38
N VAL A 91 4.92 2.40 2.89
CA VAL A 91 4.87 0.93 2.87
C VAL A 91 4.83 0.39 4.29
N PHE A 92 3.73 -0.28 4.65
CA PHE A 92 3.56 -0.92 5.94
C PHE A 92 3.93 -2.39 5.86
N ILE A 93 4.97 -2.78 6.59
CA ILE A 93 5.32 -4.18 6.83
C ILE A 93 4.46 -4.67 8.00
N HIS A 94 3.45 -5.45 7.66
CA HIS A 94 2.39 -5.86 8.58
C HIS A 94 2.52 -7.32 9.02
N LYS A 95 1.72 -7.71 10.03
CA LYS A 95 1.77 -9.00 10.71
C LYS A 95 3.16 -9.38 11.24
N VAL A 96 3.92 -8.41 11.73
CA VAL A 96 5.26 -8.66 12.31
C VAL A 96 5.20 -9.32 13.70
N ASP A 97 4.02 -9.47 14.28
CA ASP A 97 3.78 -10.02 15.62
C ASP A 97 4.19 -11.49 15.77
N GLY A 98 4.18 -12.27 14.69
CA GLY A 98 4.66 -13.65 14.66
C GLY A 98 6.16 -13.82 14.43
N LEU A 99 6.90 -12.73 14.19
CA LEU A 99 8.33 -12.75 13.90
C LEU A 99 9.17 -12.47 15.17
N SER A 100 10.34 -13.09 15.25
CA SER A 100 11.36 -12.71 16.24
C SER A 100 11.93 -11.32 15.92
N ASP A 101 12.52 -10.64 16.91
CA ASP A 101 13.04 -9.29 16.69
C ASP A 101 14.18 -9.25 15.65
N ASP A 102 15.03 -10.28 15.63
CA ASP A 102 16.07 -10.44 14.59
C ASP A 102 15.44 -10.59 13.19
N HIS A 103 14.39 -11.40 13.07
CA HIS A 103 13.70 -11.61 11.79
C HIS A 103 12.95 -10.36 11.34
N LYS A 104 12.42 -9.54 12.26
CA LYS A 104 11.77 -8.25 11.91
C LYS A 104 12.76 -7.30 11.25
N ILE A 105 13.96 -7.16 11.83
CA ILE A 105 15.00 -6.28 11.30
C ILE A 105 15.46 -6.77 9.93
N GLU A 106 15.67 -8.08 9.78
CA GLU A 106 16.08 -8.67 8.50
C GLU A 106 15.01 -8.51 7.42
N THR A 107 13.75 -8.84 7.73
CA THR A 107 12.62 -8.72 6.79
C THR A 107 12.40 -7.27 6.37
N GLN A 108 12.45 -6.33 7.33
CA GLN A 108 12.35 -4.91 7.03
C GLN A 108 13.47 -4.44 6.11
N ARG A 109 14.71 -4.85 6.38
CA ARG A 109 15.86 -4.48 5.54
C ARG A 109 15.73 -5.06 4.13
N ASP A 110 15.34 -6.32 4.00
CA ASP A 110 15.22 -6.98 2.70
C ASP A 110 14.10 -6.36 1.84
N ILE A 111 12.90 -6.16 2.42
CA ILE A 111 11.78 -5.51 1.74
C ILE A 111 12.16 -4.09 1.31
N HIS A 112 12.76 -3.31 2.21
CA HIS A 112 13.17 -1.93 1.91
C HIS A 112 14.23 -1.90 0.80
N GLN A 113 15.23 -2.77 0.85
CA GLN A 113 16.27 -2.83 -0.18
C GLN A 113 15.66 -3.18 -1.54
N ARG A 114 14.90 -4.27 -1.63
CA ARG A 114 14.29 -4.72 -2.89
C ARG A 114 13.35 -3.68 -3.48
N ALA A 115 12.48 -3.08 -2.66
CA ALA A 115 11.55 -2.07 -3.14
C ALA A 115 12.26 -0.84 -3.70
N ASN A 116 13.37 -0.40 -3.09
CA ASN A 116 14.16 0.72 -3.61
C ASN A 116 14.97 0.33 -4.85
N ASP A 117 15.54 -0.87 -4.91
CA ASP A 117 16.26 -1.38 -6.07
C ASP A 117 15.33 -1.46 -7.30
N ASP A 118 14.12 -2.01 -7.13
CA ASP A 118 13.11 -2.08 -8.20
C ASP A 118 12.67 -0.68 -8.69
N LEU A 119 12.57 0.30 -7.79
CA LEU A 119 12.25 1.69 -8.15
C LEU A 119 13.41 2.38 -8.88
N ALA A 120 14.65 2.13 -8.46
CA ALA A 120 15.84 2.65 -9.11
C ALA A 120 15.95 2.13 -10.54
N ASP A 121 15.72 0.83 -10.75
CA ASP A 121 15.73 0.20 -12.08
C ASP A 121 14.69 0.79 -13.05
N ALA A 122 13.57 1.29 -12.52
CA ALA A 122 12.56 2.02 -13.31
C ALA A 122 12.86 3.52 -13.51
N GLY A 123 14.00 4.02 -13.02
CA GLY A 123 14.36 5.44 -13.09
C GLY A 123 13.57 6.32 -12.13
N LEU A 124 12.97 5.74 -11.09
CA LEU A 124 12.21 6.43 -10.03
C LEU A 124 13.07 6.69 -8.79
N GLU A 125 14.38 6.84 -8.93
CA GLU A 125 15.37 7.01 -7.84
C GLU A 125 15.08 8.17 -6.87
N LYS A 126 14.28 9.15 -7.30
CA LYS A 126 13.87 10.31 -6.48
C LYS A 126 12.67 10.02 -5.58
N LEU A 127 12.00 8.89 -5.80
CA LEU A 127 10.85 8.46 -5.02
C LEU A 127 11.36 7.75 -3.77
N HIS A 128 11.07 8.35 -2.62
CA HIS A 128 11.39 7.74 -1.33
C HIS A 128 10.15 7.03 -0.81
N LEU A 129 10.21 5.71 -0.76
CA LEU A 129 9.27 4.92 0.04
C LEU A 129 9.62 5.14 1.51
N ARG A 130 8.62 5.53 2.30
CA ARG A 130 8.73 5.67 3.74
C ARG A 130 8.18 4.45 4.46
#